data_AF-A0A3C0UTN4-F1
#
_entry.id   AF-A0A3C0UTN4-F1
#
_cell.length_a   1.000
_cell.length_b   1.000
_cell.length_c   1.000
_cell.angle_alpha   90.00
_cell.angle_beta   90.00
_cell.angle_gamma   90.00
#
_symmetry.space_group_name_H-M   'P 1'
#
loop_
_entity.id
_entity.type
_entity.pdbx_description
1 polymer ?
#
loop_
_entity_poly.entity_id
_entity_poly.type
_entity_poly.pdbx_seq_one_letter_code
_entity_poly.pdbx_strand_id
1 'polypeptide(L)'
;MDTQPQKVIVKTYKGKEAAAMDAFRDDASNMAKMGYYPTSQSYATGNTYGLASYLLALILCAFAIGFVMIIYMILNDKKGILSVSYEYREEKALIITNDKNCPMCAETIKANAIVCRYCGHKFE
;
A
#
# COMPACT_ATOMS: atom_id res chain seq x y z
N MET A 1 -21.65 -16.37 -3.78
CA MET A 1 -20.35 -15.96 -4.36
C MET A 1 -19.56 -15.36 -3.22
N ASP A 2 -18.70 -16.15 -2.59
CA ASP A 2 -17.83 -15.70 -1.50
C ASP A 2 -16.73 -14.81 -2.08
N THR A 3 -16.82 -13.50 -1.85
CA THR A 3 -15.76 -12.54 -2.21
C THR A 3 -14.64 -12.66 -1.18
N GLN A 4 -13.67 -13.53 -1.45
CA GLN A 4 -12.43 -13.55 -0.68
C GLN A 4 -11.70 -12.21 -0.84
N PRO A 5 -11.23 -11.59 0.27
CA PRO A 5 -10.52 -10.32 0.21
C PRO A 5 -9.22 -10.51 -0.59
N GLN A 6 -9.00 -9.67 -1.59
CA GLN A 6 -7.76 -9.71 -2.38
C GLN A 6 -6.58 -9.37 -1.47
N LYS A 7 -5.57 -10.24 -1.44
CA LYS A 7 -4.37 -10.08 -0.61
C LYS A 7 -3.64 -8.77 -0.88
N VAL A 8 -3.63 -8.32 -2.14
CA VAL A 8 -2.98 -7.07 -2.56
C VAL A 8 -3.95 -6.24 -3.39
N ILE A 9 -4.06 -4.94 -3.08
CA ILE A 9 -4.88 -3.97 -3.82
C ILE A 9 -4.00 -2.77 -4.16
N VAL A 10 -4.00 -2.36 -5.43
CA VAL A 10 -3.30 -1.15 -5.88
C VAL A 10 -4.30 -0.01 -6.03
N LYS A 11 -4.03 1.12 -5.38
CA LYS A 11 -4.80 2.37 -5.56
C LYS A 11 -3.94 3.43 -6.23
N THR A 12 -4.60 4.26 -7.05
CA THR A 12 -3.94 5.33 -7.79
C THR A 12 -4.56 6.67 -7.44
N TYR A 13 -3.74 7.63 -7.02
CA TYR A 13 -4.13 8.99 -6.68
C TYR A 13 -3.59 9.94 -7.73
N LYS A 14 -4.48 10.69 -8.39
CA LYS A 14 -4.11 11.63 -9.46
C LYS A 14 -3.81 13.00 -8.88
N GLY A 15 -2.72 13.62 -9.31
CA GLY A 15 -2.41 14.99 -8.91
C GLY A 15 -0.93 15.32 -8.97
N LYS A 16 -0.61 16.54 -8.53
CA LYS A 16 0.76 16.88 -8.13
C LYS A 16 1.12 16.08 -6.88
N GLU A 17 2.39 15.79 -6.68
CA GLU A 17 2.91 14.93 -5.61
C GLU A 17 2.29 15.25 -4.23
N ALA A 18 2.30 16.53 -3.83
CA ALA A 18 1.71 16.98 -2.57
C ALA A 18 0.20 16.67 -2.46
N ALA A 19 -0.58 17.01 -3.49
CA ALA A 19 -2.02 16.77 -3.49
C ALA A 19 -2.37 15.27 -3.54
N ALA A 20 -1.56 14.48 -4.25
CA ALA A 20 -1.73 13.02 -4.31
C ALA A 20 -1.38 12.37 -2.97
N MET A 21 -0.37 12.89 -2.26
CA MET A 21 0.03 12.43 -0.93
C MET A 21 -1.04 12.76 0.13
N ASP A 22 -1.66 13.94 0.05
CA ASP A 22 -2.76 14.30 0.96
C ASP A 22 -3.97 13.40 0.76
N ALA A 23 -4.38 13.15 -0.49
CA ALA A 23 -5.46 12.21 -0.80
C ALA A 23 -5.13 10.77 -0.34
N PHE A 24 -3.87 10.35 -0.44
CA PHE A 24 -3.41 9.07 0.10
C PHE A 24 -3.51 9.02 1.63
N ARG A 25 -3.12 10.07 2.35
CA ARG A 25 -3.20 10.12 3.82
C ARG A 25 -4.63 9.96 4.32
N ASP A 26 -5.56 10.67 3.69
CA ASP A 26 -6.98 10.60 4.05
C ASP A 26 -7.53 9.19 3.80
N ASP A 27 -7.23 8.60 2.64
CA ASP A 27 -7.71 7.26 2.28
C ASP A 27 -7.01 6.13 3.06
N ALA A 28 -5.75 6.29 3.43
CA ALA A 28 -5.00 5.31 4.21
C ALA A 28 -5.66 5.01 5.56
N SER A 29 -6.27 6.01 6.19
CA SER A 29 -7.01 5.83 7.44
C SER A 29 -8.23 4.91 7.27
N ASN A 30 -8.89 4.99 6.11
CA ASN A 30 -10.03 4.13 5.78
C ASN A 30 -9.58 2.73 5.37
N MET A 31 -8.46 2.60 4.65
CA MET A 31 -7.87 1.30 4.33
C MET A 31 -7.44 0.53 5.58
N ALA A 32 -6.88 1.23 6.57
CA ALA A 32 -6.46 0.62 7.84
C ALA A 32 -7.65 0.01 8.60
N LYS A 33 -8.83 0.65 8.59
CA LYS A 33 -10.07 0.10 9.19
C LYS A 33 -10.52 -1.21 8.52
N MET A 34 -10.09 -1.46 7.29
CA MET A 34 -10.37 -2.68 6.54
C MET A 34 -9.21 -3.69 6.58
N GLY A 35 -8.19 -3.47 7.42
CA GLY A 35 -7.03 -4.37 7.55
C GLY A 35 -6.00 -4.26 6.42
N TYR A 36 -6.08 -3.23 5.59
CA TYR A 36 -5.16 -2.99 4.48
C TYR A 36 -4.05 -1.99 4.88
N TYR A 37 -2.80 -2.38 4.67
CA TYR A 37 -1.62 -1.59 5.02
C TYR A 37 -0.77 -1.28 3.78
N PRO A 38 -0.27 -0.04 3.60
CA PRO A 38 0.55 0.31 2.45
C PRO A 38 1.93 -0.38 2.52
N THR A 39 2.34 -1.04 1.45
CA THR A 39 3.61 -1.77 1.36
C THR A 39 4.60 -1.12 0.39
N SER A 40 4.10 -0.52 -0.69
CA SER A 40 4.95 0.18 -1.66
C SER A 40 4.24 1.42 -2.19
N GLN A 41 5.04 2.45 -2.48
CA GLN A 41 4.58 3.70 -3.06
C GLN A 41 5.49 4.04 -4.22
N SER A 42 4.90 4.41 -5.35
CA SER A 42 5.62 4.89 -6.52
C SER A 42 4.89 6.08 -7.11
N TYR A 43 5.59 7.20 -7.25
CA TYR A 43 5.06 8.40 -7.88
C TYR A 43 5.61 8.50 -9.30
N ALA A 44 4.71 8.50 -10.28
CA ALA A 44 5.04 8.80 -11.66
C ALA A 44 4.71 10.27 -11.90
N THR A 45 5.75 11.10 -12.02
CA THR A 45 5.57 12.50 -12.38
C THR A 45 5.00 12.57 -13.79
N GLY A 46 3.99 13.43 -13.98
CA GLY A 46 3.51 13.83 -15.30
C GLY A 46 4.60 14.59 -16.07
N ASN A 47 4.28 15.12 -17.26
CA ASN A 47 5.28 15.80 -18.09
C ASN A 47 6.02 16.90 -17.32
N THR A 48 7.26 16.61 -16.91
CA THR A 48 8.18 17.58 -16.32
C THR A 48 9.01 18.18 -17.44
N TYR A 49 8.44 19.20 -18.07
CA TYR A 49 9.20 20.11 -18.90
C TYR A 49 10.08 20.96 -17.97
N GLY A 50 11.27 20.44 -17.64
CA GLY A 50 12.22 21.10 -16.76
C GLY A 50 12.85 22.33 -17.41
N LEU A 51 13.66 23.06 -16.63
CA LEU A 51 14.36 24.29 -17.05
C LEU A 51 15.08 24.15 -18.41
N ALA A 52 15.62 22.96 -18.70
CA ALA A 52 16.29 22.66 -19.97
C ALA A 52 15.36 22.77 -21.20
N SER A 53 14.11 22.31 -21.09
CA SER A 53 13.13 22.41 -22.18
C SER A 53 12.70 23.87 -22.41
N TYR A 54 12.63 24.67 -21.35
CA TYR A 54 12.34 26.11 -21.43
C TYR A 54 13.46 26.86 -22.16
N LEU A 55 14.73 26.59 -21.84
CA LEU A 55 15.87 27.18 -22.53
C LEU A 55 15.95 26.77 -24.00
N LEU A 56 15.73 25.49 -24.31
CA LEU A 56 15.69 25.00 -25.70
C LEU A 56 14.58 25.68 -26.50
N ALA A 57 13.41 25.86 -25.89
CA ALA A 57 12.29 26.50 -26.53
C ALA A 57 12.50 28.01 -26.76
N LEU A 58 13.18 28.70 -25.84
CA LEU A 58 13.62 30.10 -26.03
C LEU A 58 14.62 30.23 -27.19
N ILE A 59 15.56 29.30 -27.32
CA ILE A 59 16.51 29.24 -28.45
C ILE A 59 15.75 29.01 -29.78
N LEU A 60 14.76 28.12 -29.78
CA LEU A 60 13.92 27.82 -30.96
C LEU A 60 12.89 28.91 -31.27
N CYS A 61 12.54 29.76 -30.30
CA CYS A 61 11.58 30.86 -30.45
C CYS A 61 12.06 31.94 -31.42
N ALA A 62 13.37 32.02 -31.68
CA ALA A 62 13.94 32.88 -32.73
C ALA A 62 13.38 32.58 -34.14
N PHE A 63 12.72 31.42 -34.35
CA PHE A 63 12.19 30.98 -35.63
C PHE A 63 10.67 30.78 -35.68
N ALA A 64 9.89 31.36 -34.74
CA ALA A 64 8.42 31.21 -34.60
C ALA A 64 7.90 29.78 -34.32
N ILE A 65 8.62 28.75 -34.77
CA ILE A 65 8.36 27.32 -34.54
C ILE A 65 8.46 26.96 -33.04
N GLY A 66 9.38 27.60 -32.31
CA GLY A 66 9.50 27.41 -30.85
C GLY A 66 8.23 27.82 -30.09
N PHE A 67 7.53 28.86 -30.53
CA PHE A 67 6.31 29.34 -29.88
C PHE A 67 5.16 28.33 -29.98
N VAL A 68 5.01 27.68 -31.14
CA VAL A 68 4.01 26.63 -31.36
C VAL A 68 4.28 25.41 -30.48
N MET A 69 5.55 25.01 -30.33
CA MET A 69 5.94 23.88 -29.48
C MET A 69 5.70 24.18 -27.99
N ILE A 70 6.01 25.40 -27.53
CA ILE A 70 5.74 25.82 -26.14
C ILE A 70 4.24 25.74 -25.84
N ILE A 71 3.40 26.29 -26.72
CA ILE A 71 1.94 26.25 -26.55
C ILE A 71 1.44 24.81 -26.52
N TYR A 72 1.92 23.96 -27.43
CA TYR A 72 1.52 22.55 -27.47
C TYR A 72 1.87 21.79 -26.18
N MET A 73 3.03 22.07 -25.59
CA MET A 73 3.48 21.45 -24.35
C MET A 73 2.64 21.90 -23.16
N ILE A 74 2.32 23.20 -23.05
CA ILE A 74 1.46 23.75 -21.98
C ILE A 74 0.04 23.18 -22.05
N LEU A 75 -0.50 22.99 -23.24
CA LEU A 75 -1.86 22.45 -23.41
C LEU A 75 -1.99 20.96 -23.09
N ASN A 76 -0.88 20.21 -23.10
CA ASN A 76 -0.86 18.75 -22.91
C ASN A 76 -0.37 18.30 -21.52
N ASP A 77 -0.51 19.15 -20.49
CA ASP A 77 -0.10 18.83 -19.13
C ASP A 77 -0.86 17.61 -18.56
N LYS A 78 -0.24 16.43 -18.64
CA LYS A 78 -0.71 15.23 -17.95
C LYS A 78 -0.36 15.35 -16.48
N LYS A 79 -1.36 15.29 -15.60
CA LYS A 79 -1.16 15.26 -14.13
C LYS A 79 -0.44 13.96 -13.74
N GLY A 80 0.46 14.05 -12.76
CA GLY A 80 1.14 12.89 -12.19
C GLY A 80 0.19 11.93 -11.49
N ILE A 81 0.67 10.72 -11.23
CA ILE A 81 -0.06 9.69 -10.51
C ILE A 81 0.80 9.09 -9.40
N LEU A 82 0.24 9.02 -8.19
CA LEU A 82 0.79 8.26 -7.08
C LEU A 82 0.13 6.89 -7.07
N SER A 83 0.90 5.82 -7.21
CA SER A 83 0.41 4.45 -7.09
C SER A 83 0.86 3.85 -5.77
N VAL A 84 -0.10 3.39 -4.98
CA VAL A 84 0.16 2.78 -3.66
C VAL A 84 -0.39 1.37 -3.66
N SER A 85 0.47 0.41 -3.33
CA SER A 85 0.06 -0.97 -3.12
C SER A 85 -0.25 -1.17 -1.65
N TYR A 86 -1.41 -1.72 -1.38
CA TYR A 86 -1.88 -2.12 -0.07
C TYR A 86 -1.88 -3.64 0.02
N GLU A 87 -1.43 -4.18 1.13
CA GLU A 87 -1.55 -5.60 1.44
C GLU A 87 -2.52 -5.77 2.61
N TYR A 88 -3.45 -6.73 2.46
CA TYR A 88 -4.30 -7.15 3.56
C TYR A 88 -3.46 -7.93 4.56
N ARG A 89 -3.40 -7.43 5.79
CA ARG A 89 -2.82 -8.17 6.90
C ARG A 89 -3.98 -8.56 7.79
N GLU A 90 -4.31 -9.85 7.82
CA GLU A 90 -5.21 -10.38 8.84
C GLU A 90 -4.64 -9.94 10.18
N GLU A 91 -5.33 -8.98 10.78
CA GLU A 91 -4.98 -8.39 12.04
C GLU A 91 -5.02 -9.54 13.03
N LYS A 92 -3.82 -10.03 13.38
CA LYS A 92 -3.54 -11.22 14.21
C LYS A 92 -4.84 -11.76 14.76
N ALA A 93 -5.44 -12.72 14.05
CA ALA A 93 -6.49 -13.53 14.65
C ALA A 93 -5.90 -13.90 16.01
N LEU A 94 -6.52 -13.39 17.08
CA LEU A 94 -6.08 -13.67 18.42
C LEU A 94 -6.29 -15.17 18.52
N ILE A 95 -5.25 -15.95 18.20
CA ILE A 95 -5.29 -17.39 18.35
C ILE A 95 -5.30 -17.52 19.87
N ILE A 96 -6.49 -17.53 20.44
CA ILE A 96 -6.71 -18.10 21.76
C ILE A 96 -6.38 -19.56 21.53
N THR A 97 -5.09 -19.90 21.60
CA THR A 97 -4.71 -21.29 21.78
C THR A 97 -5.28 -21.61 23.15
N ASN A 98 -6.41 -22.32 23.13
CA ASN A 98 -7.02 -22.82 24.33
C ASN A 98 -6.06 -23.92 24.78
N ASP A 99 -4.98 -23.52 25.44
CA ASP A 99 -3.92 -24.37 25.95
C ASP A 99 -4.06 -24.41 27.46
N LYS A 100 -3.79 -25.59 28.04
CA LYS A 100 -3.75 -25.82 29.48
C LYS A 100 -2.35 -26.26 29.87
N ASN A 101 -1.96 -26.00 31.10
CA ASN A 101 -0.68 -26.47 31.62
C ASN A 101 -0.85 -27.83 32.30
N CYS A 102 0.07 -28.75 32.05
CA CYS A 102 0.07 -30.05 32.70
C CYS A 102 0.52 -29.93 34.18
N PRO A 103 -0.23 -30.42 35.17
CA PRO A 103 0.13 -30.31 36.60
C PRO A 103 1.34 -31.17 36.98
N MET A 104 1.66 -32.20 36.20
CA MET A 104 2.77 -33.12 36.48
C MET A 104 4.13 -32.63 35.95
N CYS A 105 4.14 -31.91 34.83
CA CYS A 105 5.38 -31.53 34.15
C CYS A 105 5.46 -30.04 33.76
N ALA A 106 4.45 -29.25 34.12
CA ALA A 106 4.32 -27.81 33.83
C ALA A 106 4.37 -27.40 32.35
N GLU A 107 4.33 -28.36 31.43
CA GLU A 107 4.38 -28.09 30.00
C GLU A 107 3.04 -27.59 29.45
N THR A 108 3.09 -26.74 28.43
CA THR A 108 1.89 -26.18 27.78
C THR A 108 1.35 -27.19 26.76
N ILE A 109 0.10 -27.62 26.92
CA ILE A 109 -0.56 -28.60 26.06
C ILE A 109 -1.91 -28.09 25.57
N LYS A 110 -2.41 -28.61 24.44
CA LYS A 110 -3.75 -28.26 23.94
C LYS A 110 -4.82 -28.56 25.00
N ALA A 111 -5.80 -27.68 25.20
CA ALA A 111 -6.85 -27.83 26.23
C ALA A 111 -7.61 -29.16 26.11
N ASN A 112 -7.89 -29.60 24.88
CA ASN A 112 -8.60 -30.84 24.60
C ASN A 112 -7.71 -32.10 24.71
N ALA A 113 -6.45 -32.00 25.14
CA ALA A 113 -5.60 -33.15 25.33
C ALA A 113 -6.08 -34.00 26.52
N ILE A 114 -6.47 -35.24 26.24
CA ILE A 114 -6.82 -36.26 27.25
C ILE A 114 -5.55 -36.84 27.89
N VAL A 115 -4.43 -36.84 27.16
CA VAL A 115 -3.13 -37.35 27.63
C VAL A 115 -2.03 -36.34 27.33
N CYS A 116 -1.16 -36.06 28.31
CA CYS A 116 0.00 -35.21 28.12
C CYS A 116 1.04 -35.91 27.23
N ARG A 117 1.44 -35.27 26.12
CA ARG A 117 2.45 -35.81 25.19
C ARG A 117 3.84 -35.97 25.82
N TYR A 118 4.14 -35.17 26.85
CA TYR A 118 5.47 -35.08 27.43
C TYR A 118 5.69 -36.04 28.60
N CYS A 119 4.72 -36.13 29.53
CA CYS A 119 4.83 -36.99 30.71
C CYS A 119 3.84 -38.18 30.74
N GLY A 120 2.91 -38.26 29.79
CA GLY A 120 1.92 -39.35 29.75
C GLY A 120 0.78 -39.26 30.77
N HIS A 121 0.68 -38.17 31.54
CA HIS A 121 -0.42 -37.95 32.48
C HIS A 121 -1.77 -37.92 31.76
N LYS A 122 -2.75 -38.68 32.27
CA LYS A 122 -4.13 -38.68 31.77
C LYS A 122 -4.96 -37.67 32.56
N PHE A 123 -5.59 -36.76 31.84
CA PHE A 123 -6.56 -35.82 32.38
C PHE A 123 -7.93 -36.50 32.28
N GLU A 124 -8.48 -36.91 33.43
CA GLU A 124 -9.84 -37.46 33.53
C GLU A 124 -10.92 -36.37 33.40
#